data_AF-A0A9X3NKN0-F1
#
_entry.id   AF-A0A9X3NKN0-F1
#
_cell.length_a   1.000
_cell.length_b   1.000
_cell.length_c   1.000
_cell.angle_alpha   90.00
_cell.angle_beta   90.00
_cell.angle_gamma   90.00
#
_symmetry.space_group_name_H-M   'P 1'
#
loop_
_entity.id
_entity.type
_entity.pdbx_description
1 polymer ?
#
loop_
_entity_poly.entity_id
_entity_poly.type
_entity_poly.pdbx_seq_one_letter_code
_entity_poly.pdbx_strand_id
1 'polypeptide(L)'
;MARCPHCGAPARPHSCEELFHAVLALDHARRPPWGPLHGVTVSCYLLQHSGQWPATERNRAWAVLTAYLDGGLDAAARITERARRANSHRNRDAALPALNPGASVPVAAAPPTSFDVTIADVARDGTFPAEGYADRVADWARATLTAWRALAPGPR
;
A
#
# COMPACT_ATOMS: atom_id res chain seq x y z
N MET A 1 20.62 4.34 15.97
CA MET A 1 19.80 3.21 15.50
C MET A 1 19.63 3.32 14.00
N ALA A 2 19.95 2.27 13.25
CA ALA A 2 19.76 2.26 11.81
C ALA A 2 18.25 2.29 11.47
N ARG A 3 17.88 3.03 10.44
CA ARG A 3 16.52 3.16 9.92
C ARG A 3 16.49 2.77 8.43
N CYS A 4 15.35 2.29 7.97
CA CYS A 4 15.12 2.05 6.55
C CYS A 4 15.21 3.38 5.79
N PRO A 5 16.02 3.49 4.73
CA PRO A 5 16.17 4.73 3.96
C PRO A 5 14.93 5.07 3.11
N HIS A 6 14.02 4.11 2.93
CA HIS A 6 12.82 4.30 2.11
C HIS A 6 11.61 4.79 2.89
N CYS A 7 11.41 4.30 4.13
CA CYS A 7 10.20 4.60 4.90
C CYS A 7 10.46 5.17 6.30
N GLY A 8 11.72 5.18 6.74
CA GLY A 8 12.10 5.68 8.06
C GLY A 8 11.86 4.69 9.22
N ALA A 9 11.31 3.50 8.96
CA ALA A 9 11.08 2.48 9.99
C ALA A 9 12.40 2.05 10.67
N PRO A 10 12.37 1.61 11.94
CA PRO A 10 13.53 0.98 12.58
C PRO A 10 14.03 -0.21 11.77
N ALA A 11 15.35 -0.37 11.61
CA ALA A 11 15.94 -1.51 10.89
C ALA A 11 16.15 -2.77 11.78
N ARG A 12 15.76 -2.69 13.05
CA ARG A 12 15.84 -3.77 14.05
C ARG A 12 14.64 -3.69 15.01
N PRO A 13 14.19 -4.82 15.61
CA PRO A 13 14.76 -6.16 15.50
C PRO A 13 14.56 -6.82 14.13
N HIS A 14 13.55 -6.39 13.38
CA HIS A 14 13.27 -6.87 12.03
C HIS A 14 13.41 -5.74 11.00
N SER A 15 13.91 -6.08 9.83
CA SER A 15 13.90 -5.23 8.65
C SER A 15 12.50 -5.12 8.05
N CYS A 16 12.26 -4.11 7.22
CA CYS A 16 10.99 -3.95 6.49
C CYS A 16 10.69 -5.15 5.58
N GLU A 17 11.72 -5.74 4.97
CA GLU A 17 11.59 -6.90 4.09
C GLU A 17 11.17 -8.16 4.85
N GLU A 18 11.80 -8.44 6.00
CA GLU A 18 11.41 -9.58 6.86
C GLU A 18 9.96 -9.45 7.33
N LEU A 19 9.57 -8.26 7.77
CA LEU A 19 8.19 -7.97 8.17
C LEU A 19 7.22 -8.13 6.99
N PHE A 20 7.62 -7.70 5.79
CA PHE A 20 6.79 -7.83 4.60
C PHE A 20 6.57 -9.29 4.20
N HIS A 21 7.62 -10.12 4.24
CA HIS A 21 7.47 -11.56 4.01
C HIS A 21 6.60 -12.24 5.07
N ALA A 22 6.74 -11.84 6.35
CA ALA A 22 5.92 -12.38 7.43
C ALA A 22 4.42 -12.07 7.24
N VAL A 23 4.06 -10.83 6.90
CA VAL A 23 2.64 -10.50 6.66
C VAL A 23 2.09 -11.15 5.39
N LEU A 24 2.90 -11.30 4.34
CA LEU A 24 2.49 -12.03 3.13
C LEU A 24 2.19 -13.51 3.41
N ALA A 25 2.95 -14.14 4.30
CA ALA A 25 2.68 -15.51 4.73
C ALA A 25 1.30 -15.62 5.45
N LEU A 26 0.96 -14.64 6.28
CA LEU A 26 -0.34 -14.56 6.94
C LEU A 26 -1.48 -14.29 5.96
N ASP A 27 -1.28 -13.37 5.01
CA ASP A 27 -2.24 -13.07 3.94
C ASP A 27 -2.57 -14.30 3.09
N HIS A 28 -1.58 -15.16 2.84
CA HIS A 28 -1.74 -16.39 2.04
C HIS A 28 -2.73 -17.39 2.66
N ALA A 29 -2.92 -17.34 3.99
CA ALA A 29 -3.96 -18.14 4.65
C ALA A 29 -5.39 -17.73 4.22
N ARG A 30 -5.57 -16.55 3.61
CA ARG A 30 -6.86 -15.97 3.16
C ARG A 30 -7.92 -15.87 4.27
N ARG A 31 -7.49 -15.84 5.53
CA ARG A 31 -8.37 -15.73 6.69
C ARG A 31 -8.37 -14.30 7.23
N PRO A 32 -9.51 -13.81 7.76
CA PRO A 32 -9.52 -12.56 8.51
C PRO A 32 -8.58 -12.62 9.73
N PRO A 33 -7.95 -11.48 10.08
CA PRO A 33 -8.07 -10.18 9.43
C PRO A 33 -7.10 -9.97 8.25
N TRP A 34 -6.06 -10.80 8.10
CA TRP A 34 -4.96 -10.59 7.14
C TRP A 34 -5.39 -10.66 5.67
N GLY A 35 -5.96 -11.81 5.26
CA GLY A 35 -6.27 -12.10 3.85
C GLY A 35 -7.08 -11.02 3.13
N PRO A 36 -8.20 -10.53 3.70
CA PRO A 36 -8.99 -9.45 3.09
C PRO A 36 -8.23 -8.13 2.90
N LEU A 37 -7.21 -7.86 3.72
CA LEU A 37 -6.44 -6.61 3.69
C LEU A 37 -5.16 -6.69 2.84
N HIS A 38 -4.84 -7.85 2.25
CA HIS A 38 -3.64 -8.06 1.44
C HIS A 38 -3.36 -6.93 0.44
N GLY A 39 -4.37 -6.54 -0.35
CA GLY A 39 -4.20 -5.48 -1.35
C GLY A 39 -3.84 -4.12 -0.75
N VAL A 40 -4.37 -3.80 0.43
CA VAL A 40 -4.07 -2.56 1.16
C VAL A 40 -2.66 -2.63 1.75
N THR A 41 -2.33 -3.72 2.44
CA THR A 41 -1.00 -3.98 3.02
C THR A 41 0.11 -3.87 1.97
N VAL A 42 -0.05 -4.55 0.83
CA VAL A 42 0.91 -4.47 -0.28
C VAL A 42 1.00 -3.03 -0.80
N SER A 43 -0.12 -2.36 -1.00
CA SER A 43 -0.12 -0.99 -1.53
C SER A 43 0.59 0.02 -0.61
N CYS A 44 0.44 -0.10 0.71
CA CYS A 44 1.20 0.68 1.67
C CYS A 44 2.71 0.43 1.53
N TYR A 45 3.12 -0.85 1.49
CA TYR A 45 4.53 -1.20 1.36
C TYR A 45 5.15 -0.66 0.06
N LEU A 46 4.48 -0.85 -1.08
CA LEU A 46 4.93 -0.38 -2.40
C LEU A 46 5.12 1.14 -2.42
N LEU A 47 4.20 1.90 -1.82
CA LEU A 47 4.26 3.37 -1.81
C LEU A 47 5.31 3.91 -0.84
N GLN A 48 5.55 3.24 0.28
CA GLN A 48 6.63 3.60 1.21
C GLN A 48 8.02 3.13 0.74
N HIS A 49 8.08 2.16 -0.18
CA HIS A 49 9.32 1.67 -0.81
C HIS A 49 9.35 1.96 -2.31
N SER A 50 8.80 3.11 -2.71
CA SER A 50 8.50 3.47 -4.10
C SER A 50 9.68 3.41 -5.08
N GLY A 51 10.91 3.61 -4.60
CA GLY A 51 12.13 3.51 -5.42
C GLY A 51 12.38 2.11 -5.99
N GLN A 52 11.73 1.08 -5.46
CA GLN A 52 11.89 -0.32 -5.88
C GLN A 52 10.88 -0.75 -6.96
N TRP A 53 9.91 0.11 -7.31
CA TRP A 53 8.74 -0.30 -8.10
C TRP A 53 8.48 0.64 -9.29
N PRO A 54 8.03 0.13 -10.45
CA PRO A 54 7.63 0.96 -11.60
C PRO A 54 6.47 1.92 -11.27
N ALA A 55 6.39 3.04 -12.02
CA ALA A 55 5.33 4.04 -11.82
C ALA A 55 3.90 3.48 -11.97
N THR A 56 3.71 2.49 -12.85
CA THR A 56 2.43 1.82 -13.06
C THR A 56 1.93 1.09 -11.81
N GLU A 57 2.82 0.38 -11.11
CA GLU A 57 2.49 -0.32 -9.87
C GLU A 57 2.21 0.66 -8.73
N ARG A 58 2.99 1.74 -8.65
CA ARG A 58 2.74 2.80 -7.66
C ARG A 58 1.39 3.49 -7.88
N ASN A 59 1.01 3.78 -9.12
CA ASN A 59 -0.30 4.36 -9.43
C ASN A 59 -1.44 3.41 -9.09
N ARG A 60 -1.25 2.09 -9.30
CA ARG A 60 -2.23 1.09 -8.86
C ARG A 60 -2.33 1.05 -7.34
N ALA A 61 -1.21 1.05 -6.62
CA ALA A 61 -1.18 1.07 -5.16
C ALA A 61 -1.89 2.31 -4.61
N TRP A 62 -1.66 3.48 -5.22
CA TRP A 62 -2.34 4.73 -4.89
C TRP A 62 -3.86 4.63 -5.04
N ALA A 63 -4.32 4.10 -6.17
CA ALA A 63 -5.75 3.91 -6.43
C ALA A 63 -6.40 2.96 -5.40
N VAL A 64 -5.70 1.90 -5.00
CA VAL A 64 -6.17 0.96 -3.97
C VAL A 64 -6.30 1.64 -2.62
N LEU A 65 -5.27 2.37 -2.15
CA LEU A 65 -5.33 3.06 -0.86
C LEU A 65 -6.39 4.16 -0.83
N THR A 66 -6.52 4.92 -1.92
CA THR A 66 -7.55 5.96 -2.02
C THR A 66 -8.95 5.34 -1.95
N ALA A 67 -9.21 4.30 -2.74
CA ALA A 67 -10.49 3.58 -2.69
C ALA A 67 -10.77 2.96 -1.32
N TYR A 68 -9.75 2.42 -0.65
CA TYR A 68 -9.89 1.84 0.69
C TYR A 68 -10.30 2.88 1.74
N LEU A 69 -9.68 4.06 1.74
CA LEU A 69 -10.01 5.10 2.70
C LEU A 69 -11.35 5.78 2.41
N ASP A 70 -11.74 5.87 1.13
CA ASP A 70 -13.00 6.51 0.73
C ASP A 70 -14.22 5.58 0.88
N GLY A 71 -14.04 4.27 0.69
CA GLY A 71 -15.15 3.31 0.57
C GLY A 71 -14.89 1.92 1.16
N GLY A 72 -13.85 1.77 1.97
CA GLY A 72 -13.53 0.53 2.68
C GLY A 72 -13.02 -0.60 1.79
N LEU A 73 -13.01 -1.81 2.36
CA LEU A 73 -12.49 -3.02 1.71
C LEU A 73 -13.18 -3.33 0.38
N ASP A 74 -14.50 -3.14 0.28
CA ASP A 74 -15.24 -3.42 -0.94
C ASP A 74 -14.81 -2.52 -2.10
N ALA A 75 -14.53 -1.24 -1.83
CA ALA A 75 -14.04 -0.31 -2.83
C ALA A 75 -12.64 -0.69 -3.32
N ALA A 76 -11.75 -1.07 -2.41
CA ALA A 76 -10.41 -1.55 -2.74
C ALA A 76 -10.44 -2.87 -3.54
N ALA A 77 -11.29 -3.82 -3.14
CA ALA A 77 -11.45 -5.11 -3.82
C ALA A 77 -11.92 -4.94 -5.27
N ARG A 78 -12.82 -3.99 -5.54
CA ARG A 78 -13.26 -3.66 -6.91
C ARG A 78 -12.13 -3.21 -7.82
N ILE A 79 -11.12 -2.49 -7.30
CA ILE A 79 -9.95 -2.07 -8.09
C ILE A 79 -9.10 -3.30 -8.47
N THR A 80 -8.83 -4.18 -7.50
CA THR A 80 -8.03 -5.39 -7.71
C THR A 80 -8.71 -6.38 -8.65
N GLU A 81 -10.02 -6.58 -8.52
CA GLU A 81 -10.78 -7.48 -9.40
C GLU A 81 -10.85 -6.94 -10.84
N ARG A 82 -11.00 -5.63 -11.03
CA ARG A 82 -10.96 -5.02 -12.38
C ARG A 82 -9.61 -5.26 -13.06
N ALA A 83 -8.50 -5.07 -12.34
CA ALA A 83 -7.17 -5.34 -12.88
C ALA A 83 -6.96 -6.83 -13.24
N ARG A 84 -7.48 -7.74 -12.40
CA ARG A 84 -7.44 -9.19 -12.69
C ARG A 84 -8.25 -9.56 -13.94
N ARG A 85 -9.42 -8.95 -14.12
CA ARG A 85 -10.26 -9.15 -15.31
C ARG A 85 -9.62 -8.60 -16.58
N ALA A 86 -8.95 -7.45 -16.52
CA ALA A 86 -8.23 -6.88 -17.66
C ALA A 86 -7.02 -7.74 -18.07
N ASN A 87 -6.35 -8.38 -17.11
CA ASN A 87 -5.24 -9.32 -17.38
C ASN A 87 -5.70 -10.72 -17.82
N SER A 88 -7.00 -11.02 -17.78
CA SER A 88 -7.51 -12.29 -18.27
C SER A 88 -7.46 -12.30 -19.80
N HIS A 89 -6.75 -13.26 -20.38
CA HIS A 89 -6.58 -13.46 -21.83
C HIS A 89 -7.89 -13.54 -22.65
N ARG A 90 -9.06 -13.57 -21.99
CA ARG A 90 -10.38 -13.50 -22.62
C ARG A 90 -10.78 -12.10 -23.12
N ASN A 91 -9.96 -11.08 -22.87
CA ASN A 91 -10.28 -9.69 -23.17
C ASN A 91 -9.11 -8.96 -23.87
N ARG A 92 -8.50 -9.57 -24.89
CA ARG A 92 -7.35 -9.00 -25.63
C ARG A 92 -7.64 -7.60 -26.23
N ASP A 93 -8.91 -7.28 -26.47
CA ASP A 93 -9.33 -5.98 -27.02
C ASP A 93 -9.80 -4.98 -25.96
N ALA A 94 -9.85 -5.37 -24.69
CA ALA A 94 -10.17 -4.44 -23.62
C ALA A 94 -8.91 -3.64 -23.29
N ALA A 95 -8.78 -2.46 -23.90
CA ALA A 95 -7.91 -1.41 -23.38
C ALA A 95 -8.07 -1.35 -21.86
N LEU A 96 -6.94 -1.39 -21.12
CA LEU A 96 -6.95 -1.17 -19.68
C LEU A 96 -7.84 0.06 -19.43
N PRO A 97 -8.99 -0.06 -18.75
CA PRO A 97 -9.80 1.10 -18.45
C PRO A 97 -8.89 2.04 -17.67
N ALA A 98 -8.71 3.25 -18.19
CA ALA A 98 -7.83 4.23 -17.56
C ALA A 98 -8.16 4.27 -16.06
N LEU A 99 -7.17 3.96 -15.22
CA LEU A 99 -7.23 4.30 -13.81
C LEU A 99 -7.66 5.78 -13.77
N ASN A 100 -8.73 6.10 -13.04
CA ASN A 100 -9.34 7.44 -13.04
C ASN A 100 -8.27 8.53 -13.15
N PRO A 101 -8.39 9.53 -14.04
CA PRO A 101 -7.35 10.53 -14.30
C PRO A 101 -6.84 11.34 -13.08
N GLY A 102 -7.48 11.21 -11.91
CA GLY A 102 -7.02 11.77 -10.62
C GLY A 102 -6.36 10.77 -9.65
N ALA A 103 -6.14 9.51 -10.06
CA ALA A 103 -5.67 8.40 -9.22
C ALA A 103 -4.19 8.04 -9.47
N SER A 104 -3.38 9.01 -9.90
CA SER A 104 -1.94 8.83 -9.98
C SER A 104 -1.27 9.34 -8.71
N VAL A 105 -0.14 8.73 -8.36
CA VAL A 105 0.73 9.26 -7.30
C VAL A 105 1.12 10.71 -7.66
N PRO A 106 1.12 11.66 -6.70
CA PRO A 106 1.55 13.02 -6.96
C PRO A 106 2.92 13.06 -7.65
N VAL A 107 3.04 13.88 -8.70
CA VAL A 107 4.31 14.11 -9.38
C VAL A 107 5.18 14.96 -8.46
N ALA A 108 6.08 14.32 -7.73
CA ALA A 108 7.06 14.94 -6.85
C ALA A 108 8.48 14.72 -7.39
N ALA A 109 9.38 15.67 -7.10
CA ALA A 109 10.79 15.56 -7.49
C ALA A 109 11.49 14.37 -6.81
N ALA A 110 11.06 14.01 -5.60
CA ALA A 110 11.49 12.82 -4.88
C ALA A 110 10.32 12.23 -4.07
N PRO A 111 10.28 10.91 -3.85
CA PRO A 111 9.28 10.28 -2.98
C PRO A 111 9.51 10.63 -1.50
N PRO A 112 8.48 10.54 -0.64
CA PRO A 112 8.67 10.68 0.80
C PRO A 112 9.53 9.53 1.34
N THR A 113 10.41 9.83 2.29
CA THR A 113 11.30 8.84 2.93
C THR A 113 11.02 8.65 4.43
N SER A 114 10.04 9.38 4.96
CA SER A 114 9.60 9.32 6.35
C SER A 114 8.08 9.31 6.40
N PHE A 115 7.52 8.41 7.20
CA PHE A 115 6.08 8.24 7.37
C PHE A 115 5.77 8.09 8.86
N ASP A 116 4.63 8.62 9.30
CA ASP A 116 4.21 8.56 10.72
C ASP A 116 3.87 7.14 11.16
N VAL A 117 3.44 6.29 10.22
CA VAL A 117 3.13 4.87 10.44
C VAL A 117 3.81 4.07 9.36
N THR A 118 4.48 3.01 9.77
CA THR A 118 5.25 2.10 8.92
C THR A 118 4.83 0.64 9.17
N ILE A 119 5.38 -0.30 8.39
CA ILE A 119 5.14 -1.73 8.60
C ILE A 119 5.53 -2.20 10.02
N ALA A 120 6.54 -1.57 10.64
CA ALA A 120 6.96 -1.90 12.01
C ALA A 120 5.85 -1.61 13.03
N ASP A 121 5.11 -0.52 12.86
CA ASP A 121 4.01 -0.14 13.75
C ASP A 121 2.82 -1.10 13.63
N VAL A 122 2.57 -1.62 12.42
CA VAL A 122 1.52 -2.62 12.16
C VAL A 122 1.91 -3.99 12.72
N ALA A 123 3.18 -4.36 12.57
CA ALA A 123 3.74 -5.63 13.03
C ALA A 123 3.87 -5.74 14.55
N ARG A 124 3.97 -4.61 15.26
CA ARG A 124 4.27 -4.51 16.70
C ARG A 124 5.62 -5.15 17.04
N ASP A 125 5.60 -6.39 17.50
CA ASP A 125 6.76 -7.21 17.85
C ASP A 125 7.21 -8.13 16.70
N GLY A 126 6.65 -7.94 15.50
CA GLY A 126 6.93 -8.76 14.32
C GLY A 126 5.84 -9.79 14.01
N THR A 127 4.80 -9.89 14.84
CA THR A 127 3.80 -10.97 14.75
C THR A 127 2.52 -10.59 14.00
N PHE A 128 2.29 -9.30 13.75
CA PHE A 128 1.04 -8.79 13.14
C PHE A 128 -0.20 -9.29 13.89
N PRO A 129 -0.37 -8.96 15.19
CA PRO A 129 -1.42 -9.53 16.01
C PRO A 129 -2.80 -9.25 15.42
N ALA A 130 -3.66 -10.25 15.38
CA ALA A 130 -4.97 -10.15 14.72
C ALA A 130 -5.84 -9.03 15.34
N GLU A 131 -5.78 -8.89 16.66
CA GLU A 131 -6.47 -7.81 17.37
C GLU A 131 -5.97 -6.44 16.90
N GLY A 132 -6.90 -5.59 16.47
CA GLY A 132 -6.62 -4.25 15.95
C GLY A 132 -5.78 -4.22 14.66
N TYR A 133 -5.56 -5.35 13.97
CA TYR A 133 -4.78 -5.36 12.72
C TYR A 133 -5.39 -4.45 11.66
N ALA A 134 -6.71 -4.50 11.50
CA ALA A 134 -7.42 -3.67 10.54
C ALA A 134 -7.25 -2.18 10.81
N ASP A 135 -7.34 -1.77 12.08
CA ASP A 135 -7.16 -0.36 12.48
C ASP A 135 -5.73 0.12 12.19
N ARG A 136 -4.73 -0.70 12.53
CA ARG A 136 -3.33 -0.39 12.22
C ARG A 136 -3.05 -0.28 10.73
N VAL A 137 -3.66 -1.15 9.91
CA VAL A 137 -3.58 -1.06 8.45
C VAL A 137 -4.26 0.22 7.93
N ALA A 138 -5.39 0.63 8.52
CA ALA A 138 -6.05 1.88 8.18
C ALA A 138 -5.20 3.11 8.51
N ASP A 139 -4.57 3.12 9.69
CA ASP A 139 -3.63 4.18 10.07
C ASP A 139 -2.40 4.21 9.16
N TRP A 140 -1.88 3.04 8.77
CA TRP A 140 -0.78 2.92 7.82
C TRP A 140 -1.14 3.48 6.44
N ALA A 141 -2.33 3.14 5.92
CA ALA A 141 -2.83 3.65 4.66
C ALA A 141 -3.00 5.18 4.71
N ARG A 142 -3.56 5.71 5.80
CA ARG A 142 -3.74 7.16 6.00
C ARG A 142 -2.41 7.89 6.04
N ALA A 143 -1.46 7.43 6.86
CA ALA A 143 -0.12 8.03 6.95
C ALA A 143 0.61 8.02 5.61
N THR A 144 0.48 6.92 4.85
CA THR A 144 1.06 6.80 3.51
C THR A 144 0.51 7.85 2.56
N LEU A 145 -0.82 7.97 2.43
CA LEU A 145 -1.41 8.98 1.54
C LEU A 145 -1.13 10.40 2.01
N THR A 146 -1.13 10.66 3.32
CA THR A 146 -0.81 11.98 3.88
C THR A 146 0.59 12.43 3.47
N ALA A 147 1.61 11.58 3.65
CA ALA A 147 2.99 11.93 3.31
C ALA A 147 3.17 12.23 1.81
N TRP A 148 2.52 11.46 0.95
CA TRP A 148 2.55 11.71 -0.50
C TRP A 148 1.77 12.96 -0.91
N ARG A 149 0.61 13.22 -0.31
CA ARG A 149 -0.19 14.42 -0.58
C ARG A 149 0.53 15.70 -0.13
N ALA A 150 1.33 15.62 0.94
CA ALA A 150 2.15 16.75 1.40
C ALA A 150 3.24 17.16 0.39
N LEU A 151 3.60 16.28 -0.54
CA LEU A 151 4.54 16.57 -1.63
C LEU A 151 3.87 17.12 -2.89
N ALA A 152 2.54 17.08 -2.98
CA ALA A 152 1.84 17.70 -4.09
C ALA A 152 2.05 19.22 -4.02
N PRO A 153 2.44 19.89 -5.10
CA PRO A 153 2.52 21.34 -5.09
C PRO A 153 1.14 21.89 -4.73
N GLY A 154 1.07 22.71 -3.68
CA GLY A 154 -0.17 23.40 -3.30
C GLY A 154 -0.72 24.23 -4.47
N PRO A 155 -2.01 24.57 -4.47
CA PRO A 155 -2.57 25.44 -5.51
C PRO A 155 -1.79 26.76 -5.49
N ARG A 156 -1.19 27.10 -6.64
CA ARG A 156 -0.59 28.42 -6.86
C ARG A 156 -1.67 29.47 -6.99
#